data_AF-A0A537KBG9-F1
#
_entry.id   AF-A0A537KBG9-F1
#
_cell.length_a   1.000
_cell.length_b   1.000
_cell.length_c   1.000
_cell.angle_alpha   90.00
_cell.angle_beta   90.00
_cell.angle_gamma   90.00
#
_symmetry.space_group_name_H-M   'P 1'
#
loop_
_entity.id
_entity.type
_entity.pdbx_description
1 polymer ?
#
loop_
_entity_poly.entity_id
_entity_poly.type
_entity_poly.pdbx_seq_one_letter_code
_entity_poly.pdbx_strand_id
1 'polypeptide(L)'
;MKNLVKGVICLSLFFICLHADAQKEFVREPDMNRPTLFQNLPNKISCRINDLSALLQSEIGRPVSFSLVDNLSFQGVVSSVAKFDNTLNSVVIRSTNFPGASLSFSRVTKEDGTFSYVGRIISFQHGDAYEIGFENGQYYFVKKGFYDLVNE
;
A
#
# COMPACT_ATOMS: atom_id res chain seq x y z
N MET A 1 12.40 -35.12 55.54
CA MET A 1 13.08 -34.49 54.38
C MET A 1 12.21 -34.36 53.12
N LYS A 2 11.29 -35.28 52.81
CA LYS A 2 10.44 -35.21 51.59
C LYS A 2 9.46 -34.02 51.52
N ASN A 3 9.06 -33.46 52.67
CA ASN A 3 8.10 -32.35 52.73
C ASN A 3 8.76 -30.97 52.55
N LEU A 4 10.07 -30.87 52.77
CA LEU A 4 10.84 -29.62 52.58
C LEU A 4 11.04 -29.33 51.09
N VAL A 5 11.31 -30.38 50.30
CA VAL A 5 11.53 -30.30 48.85
C VAL A 5 10.27 -29.81 48.12
N LYS A 6 9.08 -30.22 48.58
CA LYS A 6 7.79 -29.78 48.00
C LYS A 6 7.53 -28.30 48.23
N GLY A 7 7.94 -27.76 49.38
CA GLY A 7 7.79 -26.33 49.71
C GLY A 7 8.69 -25.44 48.85
N VAL A 8 9.93 -25.87 48.62
CA VAL A 8 10.90 -25.10 47.80
C VAL A 8 10.46 -25.02 46.33
N ILE A 9 9.93 -26.11 45.76
CA ILE A 9 9.43 -26.13 44.38
C ILE A 9 8.21 -25.21 44.20
N CYS A 10 7.32 -25.16 45.20
CA CYS A 10 6.14 -24.29 45.15
C CYS A 10 6.51 -22.80 45.26
N LEU A 11 7.54 -22.48 46.06
CA LEU A 11 8.05 -21.11 46.19
C LEU A 11 8.79 -20.62 44.92
N SER A 12 9.48 -21.52 44.20
CA SER A 12 10.15 -21.16 42.95
C SER A 12 9.18 -20.88 41.79
N LEU A 13 7.99 -21.48 41.79
CA LEU A 13 6.96 -21.23 40.77
C LEU A 13 6.31 -19.85 40.91
N PHE A 14 6.22 -19.30 42.14
CA PHE A 14 5.66 -17.98 42.38
C PHE A 14 6.57 -16.84 41.89
N PHE A 15 7.89 -17.03 41.88
CA PHE A 15 8.83 -15.99 41.42
C PHE A 15 8.92 -15.84 39.90
N ILE A 16 8.56 -16.87 39.12
CA ILE A 16 8.64 -16.83 37.66
C ILE A 16 7.47 -16.03 37.05
N CYS A 17 6.34 -15.89 37.75
CA CYS A 17 5.17 -15.14 37.27
C CYS A 17 5.29 -13.61 37.40
N LEU A 18 6.33 -13.08 38.04
CA LEU A 18 6.52 -11.62 38.23
C LEU A 18 7.30 -10.95 37.08
N HIS A 19 7.77 -11.70 36.08
CA HIS A 19 8.47 -11.18 34.90
C HIS A 19 7.62 -11.28 33.62
N ALA A 20 6.32 -11.06 33.73
CA ALA A 20 5.49 -10.73 32.58
C ALA A 20 5.64 -9.23 32.28
N ASP A 21 6.80 -8.82 31.76
CA ASP A 21 6.90 -7.53 31.10
C ASP A 21 5.96 -7.55 29.90
N ALA A 22 4.87 -6.79 30.02
CA ALA A 22 3.96 -6.53 28.93
C ALA A 22 4.78 -5.97 27.76
N GLN A 23 4.86 -6.74 26.68
CA GLN A 23 5.43 -6.26 25.43
C GLN A 23 4.63 -5.01 25.04
N LYS A 24 5.24 -3.84 25.22
CA LYS A 24 4.67 -2.57 24.77
C LYS A 24 4.59 -2.69 23.26
N GLU A 25 3.38 -2.96 22.77
CA GLU A 25 3.10 -2.93 21.34
C GLU A 25 3.63 -1.58 20.84
N PHE A 26 4.59 -1.61 19.93
CA PHE A 26 5.12 -0.39 19.33
C PHE A 26 4.07 0.10 18.33
N VAL A 27 2.97 0.65 18.85
CA VAL A 27 1.95 1.31 18.05
C VAL A 27 2.61 2.53 17.44
N ARG A 28 2.95 2.44 16.15
CA ARG A 28 3.35 3.61 15.38
C ARG A 28 2.13 4.50 15.22
N GLU A 29 2.00 5.48 16.10
CA GLU A 29 0.97 6.50 15.99
C GLU A 29 1.07 7.22 14.63
N PRO A 30 -0.07 7.58 14.01
CA PRO A 30 -0.08 8.37 12.80
C PRO A 30 0.62 9.73 13.01
N ASP A 31 1.68 9.98 12.25
CA ASP A 31 2.32 11.29 12.19
C ASP A 31 1.50 12.21 11.28
N MET A 32 0.64 13.01 11.91
CA MET A 32 -0.24 13.94 11.21
C MET A 32 0.50 15.13 10.59
N ASN A 33 1.80 15.31 10.86
CA ASN A 33 2.60 16.44 10.36
C ASN A 33 3.38 16.14 9.08
N ARG A 34 3.12 15.01 8.43
CA ARG A 34 3.83 14.65 7.19
C ARG A 34 3.54 15.65 6.07
N PRO A 35 4.55 16.05 5.29
CA PRO A 35 4.33 16.89 4.12
C PRO A 35 3.48 16.13 3.09
N THR A 36 2.70 16.86 2.32
CA THR A 36 1.88 16.31 1.23
C THR A 36 2.61 16.46 -0.10
N LEU A 37 2.67 15.39 -0.87
CA LEU A 37 3.33 15.28 -2.18
C LEU A 37 2.49 15.83 -3.32
N PHE A 38 1.16 15.77 -3.20
CA PHE A 38 0.22 16.07 -4.26
C PHE A 38 -0.61 17.33 -3.98
N GLN A 39 -0.02 18.33 -3.30
CA GLN A 39 -0.68 19.59 -2.94
C GLN A 39 -1.29 20.30 -4.16
N ASN A 40 -0.55 20.31 -5.27
CA ASN A 40 -0.92 21.03 -6.49
C ASN A 40 -1.84 20.22 -7.41
N LEU A 41 -2.27 19.02 -6.99
CA LEU A 41 -3.12 18.13 -7.77
C LEU A 41 -4.56 18.14 -7.24
N PRO A 42 -5.58 18.01 -8.11
CA PRO A 42 -6.96 18.02 -7.68
C PRO A 42 -7.29 16.77 -6.86
N ASN A 43 -8.28 16.86 -5.98
CA ASN A 43 -8.68 15.73 -5.12
C ASN A 43 -9.25 14.53 -5.90
N LYS A 44 -9.63 14.74 -7.16
CA LYS A 44 -10.14 13.70 -8.04
C LYS A 44 -9.60 13.92 -9.46
N ILE A 45 -9.03 12.87 -10.04
CA ILE A 45 -8.42 12.88 -11.37
C ILE A 45 -9.06 11.75 -12.19
N SER A 46 -9.50 12.06 -13.41
CA SER A 46 -10.06 11.03 -14.31
C SER A 46 -8.98 10.00 -14.68
N CYS A 47 -9.29 8.72 -14.49
CA CYS A 47 -8.35 7.62 -14.71
C CYS A 47 -8.67 6.93 -16.04
N ARG A 48 -7.77 7.08 -17.02
CA ARG A 48 -7.88 6.38 -18.31
C ARG A 48 -7.33 4.96 -18.16
N ILE A 49 -8.20 4.02 -17.82
CA ILE A 49 -7.82 2.61 -17.60
C ILE A 49 -7.10 1.98 -18.80
N ASN A 50 -7.39 2.41 -20.03
CA ASN A 50 -6.70 1.92 -21.22
C ASN A 50 -5.20 2.24 -21.17
N ASP A 51 -4.83 3.44 -20.70
CA ASP A 51 -3.44 3.88 -20.58
C ASP A 51 -2.71 3.06 -19.49
N LEU A 52 -3.36 2.84 -18.36
CA LEU A 52 -2.81 2.01 -17.28
C LEU A 52 -2.75 0.52 -17.63
N SER A 53 -3.69 0.01 -18.42
CA SER A 53 -3.73 -1.40 -18.81
C SER A 53 -2.52 -1.81 -19.64
N ALA A 54 -1.94 -0.88 -20.40
CA ALA A 54 -0.68 -1.10 -21.12
C ALA A 54 0.50 -1.33 -20.16
N LEU A 55 0.47 -0.74 -18.96
CA LEU A 55 1.53 -0.89 -17.95
C LEU A 55 1.62 -2.33 -17.42
N LEU A 56 0.51 -3.06 -17.41
CA LEU A 56 0.45 -4.47 -16.99
C LEU A 56 1.19 -5.44 -17.93
N GLN A 57 1.60 -4.96 -19.10
CA GLN A 57 2.41 -5.71 -20.07
C GLN A 57 3.88 -5.28 -20.05
N SER A 58 4.24 -4.28 -19.24
CA SER A 58 5.60 -3.76 -19.17
C SER A 58 6.52 -4.69 -18.39
N GLU A 59 7.80 -4.70 -18.76
CA GLU A 59 8.84 -5.50 -18.12
C GLU A 59 9.54 -4.72 -17.00
N ILE A 60 10.11 -5.43 -16.03
CA ILE A 60 10.90 -4.83 -14.95
C ILE A 60 12.08 -4.05 -15.54
N GLY A 61 12.33 -2.85 -15.01
CA GLY A 61 13.39 -1.95 -15.48
C GLY A 61 12.97 -1.04 -16.65
N ARG A 62 11.79 -1.25 -17.25
CA ARG A 62 11.31 -0.42 -18.35
C ARG A 62 10.87 0.97 -17.83
N PRO A 63 11.32 2.08 -18.46
CA PRO A 63 10.77 3.39 -18.17
C PRO A 63 9.35 3.50 -18.74
N VAL A 64 8.45 4.08 -17.97
CA VAL A 64 7.04 4.27 -18.32
C VAL A 64 6.57 5.67 -17.95
N SER A 65 5.60 6.18 -18.69
CA SER A 65 4.99 7.49 -18.46
C SER A 65 3.51 7.44 -18.87
N PHE A 66 2.64 8.01 -18.06
CA PHE A 66 1.22 8.19 -18.38
C PHE A 66 0.69 9.52 -17.84
N SER A 67 -0.36 10.06 -18.46
CA SER A 67 -0.95 11.34 -18.06
C SER A 67 -1.82 11.17 -16.82
N LEU A 68 -1.63 12.00 -15.79
CA LEU A 68 -2.55 12.12 -14.67
C LEU A 68 -3.62 13.16 -14.98
N VAL A 69 -3.20 14.40 -15.22
CA VAL A 69 -4.05 15.52 -15.63
C VAL A 69 -3.43 16.20 -16.84
N ASP A 70 -4.17 17.12 -17.46
CA ASP A 70 -3.62 17.90 -18.57
C ASP A 70 -2.33 18.61 -18.13
N ASN A 71 -1.25 18.37 -18.88
CA ASN A 71 0.11 18.88 -18.63
C ASN A 71 0.88 18.26 -17.45
N LEU A 72 0.39 17.19 -16.84
CA LEU A 72 1.15 16.45 -15.82
C LEU A 72 1.10 14.95 -16.03
N SER A 73 2.29 14.36 -16.20
CA SER A 73 2.47 12.92 -16.29
C SER A 73 3.02 12.33 -15.00
N PHE A 74 2.67 11.09 -14.72
CA PHE A 74 3.42 10.24 -13.80
C PHE A 74 4.50 9.52 -14.60
N GLN A 75 5.75 9.68 -14.17
CA GLN A 75 6.91 9.07 -14.81
C GLN A 75 7.59 8.14 -13.82
N GLY A 76 8.09 7.00 -14.30
CA GLY A 76 8.72 6.04 -13.44
C GLY A 76 9.38 4.88 -14.15
N VAL A 77 9.88 3.95 -13.35
CA VAL A 77 10.49 2.70 -13.81
C VAL A 77 9.75 1.53 -13.16
N VAL A 78 9.40 0.53 -13.95
CA VAL A 78 8.76 -0.69 -13.45
C VAL A 78 9.72 -1.40 -12.48
N SER A 79 9.31 -1.51 -11.22
CA SER A 79 10.11 -2.15 -10.18
C SER A 79 9.68 -3.58 -9.88
N SER A 80 8.43 -3.95 -10.19
CA SER A 80 7.92 -5.31 -9.96
C SER A 80 6.75 -5.60 -10.90
N VAL A 81 6.62 -6.85 -11.28
CA VAL A 81 5.45 -7.40 -11.99
C VAL A 81 5.04 -8.71 -11.33
N ALA A 82 3.74 -8.96 -11.23
CA ALA A 82 3.22 -10.21 -10.70
C ALA A 82 2.03 -10.67 -11.55
N LYS A 83 2.03 -11.96 -11.90
CA LYS A 83 0.95 -12.59 -12.68
C LYS A 83 0.58 -13.89 -11.99
N PHE A 84 -0.72 -14.11 -11.77
CA PHE A 84 -1.24 -15.33 -11.16
C PHE A 84 -2.41 -15.84 -11.99
N ASP A 85 -2.27 -17.06 -12.54
CA ASP A 85 -3.30 -17.89 -13.18
C ASP A 85 -4.37 -17.15 -14.00
N ASN A 86 -3.96 -16.11 -14.75
CA ASN A 86 -4.83 -15.19 -15.50
C ASN A 86 -5.90 -14.44 -14.67
N THR A 87 -5.97 -14.65 -13.36
CA THR A 87 -6.89 -13.99 -12.43
C THR A 87 -6.33 -12.67 -11.91
N LEU A 88 -5.02 -12.55 -11.78
CA LEU A 88 -4.36 -11.33 -11.31
C LEU A 88 -3.19 -10.97 -12.21
N ASN A 89 -3.14 -9.70 -12.64
CA ASN A 89 -1.95 -9.11 -13.23
C ASN A 89 -1.67 -7.77 -12.54
N SER A 90 -0.47 -7.61 -12.00
CA SER A 90 -0.08 -6.48 -11.18
C SER A 90 1.27 -5.93 -11.62
N VAL A 91 1.42 -4.61 -11.52
CA VAL A 91 2.65 -3.89 -11.78
C VAL A 91 2.89 -2.88 -10.65
N VAL A 92 4.15 -2.71 -10.27
CA VAL A 92 4.60 -1.65 -9.38
C VAL A 92 5.61 -0.80 -10.12
N ILE A 93 5.38 0.51 -10.13
CA ILE A 93 6.22 1.50 -10.80
C ILE A 93 6.74 2.48 -9.76
N ARG A 94 8.06 2.57 -9.63
CA ARG A 94 8.70 3.58 -8.79
C ARG A 94 8.77 4.89 -9.55
N SER A 95 8.27 5.96 -8.96
CA SER A 95 8.26 7.27 -9.63
C SER A 95 9.66 7.86 -9.74
N THR A 96 9.91 8.55 -10.85
CA THR A 96 11.10 9.38 -11.08
C THR A 96 10.81 10.88 -10.90
N ASN A 97 9.55 11.30 -10.99
CA ASN A 97 9.15 12.71 -10.89
C ASN A 97 8.34 13.08 -9.63
N PHE A 98 7.87 12.08 -8.88
CA PHE A 98 7.31 12.24 -7.54
C PHE A 98 8.19 11.48 -6.54
N PRO A 99 9.21 12.14 -5.94
CA PRO A 99 10.21 11.49 -5.11
C PRO A 99 9.60 10.64 -3.99
N GLY A 100 10.04 9.39 -3.90
CA GLY A 100 9.57 8.46 -2.88
C GLY A 100 8.15 7.91 -3.11
N ALA A 101 7.48 8.26 -4.21
CA ALA A 101 6.19 7.66 -4.58
C ALA A 101 6.36 6.39 -5.41
N SER A 102 5.39 5.48 -5.28
CA SER A 102 5.23 4.32 -6.15
C SER A 102 3.76 4.14 -6.51
N LEU A 103 3.51 3.82 -7.77
CA LEU A 103 2.21 3.35 -8.23
C LEU A 103 2.18 1.83 -8.12
N SER A 104 1.20 1.28 -7.42
CA SER A 104 0.75 -0.10 -7.57
C SER A 104 -0.51 -0.12 -8.43
N PHE A 105 -0.56 -1.00 -9.42
CA PHE A 105 -1.73 -1.15 -10.28
C PHE A 105 -1.96 -2.63 -10.59
N SER A 106 -3.20 -3.07 -10.42
CA SER A 106 -3.61 -4.46 -10.54
C SER A 106 -4.91 -4.57 -11.31
N ARG A 107 -4.97 -5.53 -12.22
CA ARG A 107 -6.19 -6.00 -12.85
C ARG A 107 -6.54 -7.37 -12.28
N VAL A 108 -7.76 -7.48 -11.78
CA VAL A 108 -8.35 -8.73 -11.29
C VAL A 108 -9.41 -9.19 -12.29
N THR A 109 -9.25 -10.40 -12.82
CA THR A 109 -10.28 -11.08 -13.61
C THR A 109 -11.22 -11.79 -12.64
N LYS A 110 -12.50 -11.43 -12.67
CA LYS A 110 -13.54 -12.07 -11.85
C LYS A 110 -14.00 -13.38 -12.49
N GLU A 111 -14.73 -14.19 -11.72
CA GLU A 111 -15.29 -15.47 -12.19
C GLU A 111 -16.25 -15.32 -13.39
N ASP A 112 -16.93 -14.18 -13.49
CA ASP A 112 -17.82 -13.82 -14.61
C ASP A 112 -17.06 -13.35 -15.87
N GLY A 113 -15.73 -13.33 -15.84
CA GLY A 113 -14.86 -12.86 -16.91
C GLY A 113 -14.72 -11.34 -17.00
N THR A 114 -15.38 -10.58 -16.12
CA THR A 114 -15.22 -9.12 -16.08
C THR A 114 -13.91 -8.72 -15.39
N PHE A 115 -13.43 -7.50 -15.67
CA PHE A 115 -12.24 -6.96 -15.04
C PHE A 115 -12.58 -5.95 -13.94
N SER A 116 -11.92 -6.09 -12.80
CA SER A 116 -11.82 -5.06 -11.76
C SER A 116 -10.41 -4.50 -11.75
N TYR A 117 -10.28 -3.21 -11.46
CA TYR A 117 -9.00 -2.53 -11.37
C TYR A 117 -8.82 -1.94 -9.99
N VAL A 118 -7.64 -2.17 -9.42
CA VAL A 118 -7.22 -1.62 -8.13
C VAL A 118 -5.88 -0.95 -8.34
N GLY A 119 -5.66 0.20 -7.74
CA GLY A 119 -4.35 0.82 -7.78
C GLY A 119 -4.22 1.98 -6.82
N ARG A 120 -2.99 2.23 -6.38
CA ARG A 120 -2.67 3.27 -5.40
C ARG A 120 -1.36 3.96 -5.78
N ILE A 121 -1.29 5.27 -5.61
CA ILE A 121 -0.03 6.02 -5.65
C ILE A 121 0.28 6.43 -4.22
N ILE A 122 1.32 5.84 -3.64
CA ILE A 122 1.68 6.05 -2.24
C ILE A 122 3.12 6.50 -2.10
N SER A 123 3.40 7.33 -1.10
CA SER A 123 4.75 7.59 -0.62
C SER A 123 4.80 7.44 0.88
N PHE A 124 5.71 6.58 1.38
CA PHE A 124 5.89 6.38 2.82
C PHE A 124 6.48 7.61 3.55
N GLN A 125 6.93 8.61 2.81
CA GLN A 125 7.50 9.85 3.34
C GLN A 125 6.48 11.00 3.40
N HIS A 126 5.29 10.82 2.82
CA HIS A 126 4.30 11.87 2.68
C HIS A 126 2.97 11.50 3.33
N GLY A 127 2.14 12.52 3.57
CA GLY A 127 0.85 12.41 4.26
C GLY A 127 -0.35 12.16 3.36
N ASP A 128 -0.20 12.23 2.05
CA ASP A 128 -1.25 12.05 1.04
C ASP A 128 -0.92 10.96 0.02
N ALA A 129 -1.97 10.44 -0.59
CA ALA A 129 -1.92 9.37 -1.57
C ALA A 129 -3.09 9.47 -2.56
N TYR A 130 -3.02 8.69 -3.63
CA TYR A 130 -4.18 8.46 -4.50
C TYR A 130 -4.57 6.99 -4.50
N GLU A 131 -5.87 6.74 -4.62
CA GLU A 131 -6.44 5.42 -4.84
C GLU A 131 -7.36 5.44 -6.05
N ILE A 132 -7.37 4.35 -6.82
CA ILE A 132 -8.31 4.15 -7.92
C ILE A 132 -9.67 3.79 -7.33
N GLY A 133 -10.66 4.68 -7.50
CA GLY A 133 -12.06 4.45 -7.21
C GLY A 133 -12.89 4.30 -8.48
N PHE A 134 -14.00 3.57 -8.41
CA PHE A 134 -14.97 3.40 -9.50
C PHE A 134 -16.30 4.08 -9.14
N GLU A 135 -16.67 5.10 -9.90
CA GLU A 135 -17.88 5.90 -9.66
C GLU A 135 -18.56 6.20 -11.00
N ASN A 136 -19.90 6.05 -11.08
CA ASN A 136 -20.69 6.37 -12.27
C ASN A 136 -20.17 5.73 -13.58
N GLY A 137 -19.64 4.51 -13.51
CA GLY A 137 -19.12 3.80 -14.70
C GLY A 137 -17.72 4.24 -15.14
N GLN A 138 -17.05 5.11 -14.38
CA GLN A 138 -15.72 5.63 -14.68
C GLN A 138 -14.77 5.43 -13.50
N TYR A 139 -13.49 5.27 -13.82
CA TYR A 139 -12.44 5.19 -12.81
C TYR A 139 -11.82 6.57 -12.56
N TYR A 140 -11.44 6.82 -11.31
CA TYR A 140 -10.78 8.05 -10.89
C TYR A 140 -9.66 7.74 -9.91
N PHE A 141 -8.58 8.51 -9.96
CA PHE A 141 -7.69 8.62 -8.81
C PHE A 141 -8.32 9.60 -7.81
N VAL A 142 -8.64 9.12 -6.62
CA VAL A 142 -9.22 9.88 -5.52
C VAL A 142 -8.13 10.10 -4.48
N LYS A 143 -7.91 11.37 -4.09
CA LYS A 143 -6.92 11.73 -3.09
C LYS A 143 -7.39 11.24 -1.71
N LYS A 144 -6.49 10.61 -0.96
CA LYS A 144 -6.69 10.05 0.38
C LYS A 144 -5.54 10.46 1.29
N GLY A 145 -5.74 10.38 2.60
CA GLY A 145 -4.64 10.43 3.55
C GLY A 145 -3.80 9.16 3.44
N PHE A 146 -2.50 9.27 3.67
CA PHE A 146 -1.60 8.12 3.68
C PHE A 146 -2.07 7.04 4.68
N TYR A 147 -2.47 7.46 5.89
CA TYR A 147 -2.92 6.54 6.93
C TYR A 147 -4.26 5.87 6.63
N ASP A 148 -5.12 6.51 5.84
CA ASP A 148 -6.39 5.92 5.40
C ASP A 148 -6.18 4.68 4.52
N LEU A 149 -5.05 4.62 3.80
CA LEU A 149 -4.73 3.52 2.88
C LEU A 149 -3.85 2.43 3.46
N VAL A 150 -3.13 2.71 4.55
CA VAL A 150 -2.17 1.78 5.17
C VAL A 150 -2.77 1.05 6.37
N ASN A 151 -3.82 1.60 6.99
CA ASN A 151 -4.47 1.01 8.16
C ASN A 151 -5.79 0.28 7.83
N GLU A 152 -6.07 0.05 6.55
CA GLU A 152 -7.23 -0.74 6.06
C GLU A 152 -6.95 -2.25 6.15
#